data_AF-A0A6J3BYT1-F1
#
_entry.id   AF-A0A6J3BYT1-F1
#
_cell.length_a   1.000
_cell.length_b   1.000
_cell.length_c   1.000
_cell.angle_alpha   90.00
_cell.angle_beta   90.00
_cell.angle_gamma   90.00
#
_symmetry.space_group_name_H-M   'P 1'
#
loop_
_entity.id
_entity.type
_entity.pdbx_description
1 polymer ?
#
loop_
_entity_poly.entity_id
_entity_poly.type
_entity_poly.pdbx_seq_one_letter_code
_entity_poly.pdbx_strand_id
1 'polypeptide(L)'
;MTKSANLLEVISMCLLPKLSKNVDISENHVEYKIREDTLTSQFNVIMQLLNDMNNSEMTPDVLSRLLILNLELQSVGPWFSEICKKCTEKLNKDFEGSYGCKLDNLLWHGDAVNSQKIFDKCLEDLHQKLTFEDFKKYPALHDEYKVDINPLKTIPISLLLIDDYILSNKIKGLKSCLIIMKCLTTESFQDGNYYEVIYGTLKKSTLDKDIDVTRLTLECLLQLLKIIPPGVQAKKTDHIFKRGLDQLYTEANLYRKAALFSFTTNLIEMQGVDCVNKKLLKSILCDNIDICCNDAVGEILLSDVLKCLEVWIKYCWCIWRLPSDQKFLSTLLKLLYVSCQDEEKAARIQILIITLITLCTKEEQNALYKNIEESTVHINRPEFVNRLEVIKKSIYV
;
A
#
# COMPACT_ATOMS: atom_id res chain seq x y z
N MET A 1 39.46 4.97 -27.72
CA MET A 1 38.20 4.54 -27.06
C MET A 1 37.15 4.29 -28.12
N THR A 2 36.28 3.31 -27.93
CA THR A 2 35.13 3.08 -28.81
C THR A 2 34.08 4.20 -28.61
N LYS A 3 33.24 4.49 -29.62
CA LYS A 3 32.16 5.49 -29.50
C LYS A 3 31.26 5.23 -28.28
N SER A 4 30.94 3.96 -28.02
CA SER A 4 30.16 3.53 -26.85
C SER A 4 30.87 3.83 -25.52
N ALA A 5 32.20 3.70 -25.44
CA ALA A 5 32.95 4.01 -24.22
C ALA A 5 32.96 5.53 -23.93
N ASN A 6 33.15 6.35 -24.97
CA ASN A 6 33.06 7.81 -24.85
C ASN A 6 31.66 8.24 -24.40
N LEU A 7 30.60 7.65 -24.96
CA LEU A 7 29.24 7.96 -24.54
C LEU A 7 29.00 7.60 -23.08
N LEU A 8 29.39 6.41 -22.64
CA LEU A 8 29.22 5.97 -21.25
C LEU A 8 29.93 6.90 -20.25
N GLU A 9 31.09 7.43 -20.62
CA GLU A 9 31.84 8.38 -19.82
C GLU A 9 31.08 9.72 -19.70
N VAL A 10 30.61 10.28 -20.82
CA VAL A 10 29.87 11.55 -20.83
C VAL A 10 28.51 11.43 -20.12
N ILE A 11 27.80 10.30 -20.29
CA ILE A 11 26.58 10.02 -19.51
C ILE A 11 26.92 10.00 -18.01
N SER A 12 28.01 9.35 -17.62
CA SER A 12 28.41 9.27 -16.21
C SER A 12 28.76 10.62 -15.60
N MET A 13 29.25 11.58 -16.38
CA MET A 13 29.45 12.97 -15.94
C MET A 13 28.13 13.71 -15.70
N CYS A 14 27.07 13.37 -16.44
CA CYS A 14 25.75 13.98 -16.32
C CYS A 14 24.88 13.38 -15.20
N LEU A 15 25.21 12.16 -14.76
CA LEU A 15 24.56 11.52 -13.61
C LEU A 15 24.95 12.23 -12.31
N LEU A 16 24.06 12.18 -11.33
CA LEU A 16 24.34 12.69 -10.00
C LEU A 16 25.61 12.03 -9.43
N PRO A 17 26.59 12.84 -8.97
CA PRO A 17 27.76 12.30 -8.33
C PRO A 17 27.39 11.75 -6.96
N LYS A 18 28.09 10.70 -6.54
CA LYS A 18 28.07 10.27 -5.14
C LYS A 18 28.75 11.34 -4.30
N LEU A 19 27.96 12.13 -3.56
CA LEU A 19 28.51 13.17 -2.71
C LEU A 19 29.33 12.54 -1.57
N SER A 20 30.35 13.21 -1.08
CA SER A 20 31.19 12.72 0.03
C SER A 20 30.54 12.92 1.41
N LYS A 21 29.57 13.84 1.53
CA LYS A 21 28.84 14.14 2.76
C LYS A 21 27.36 14.35 2.48
N ASN A 22 26.55 14.37 3.54
CA ASN A 22 25.15 14.76 3.44
C ASN A 22 25.07 16.28 3.32
N VAL A 23 24.21 16.73 2.43
CA VAL A 23 24.02 18.15 2.18
C VAL A 23 22.68 18.53 2.77
N ASP A 24 22.66 19.57 3.58
CA ASP A 24 21.40 20.19 3.98
C ASP A 24 20.74 20.75 2.72
N ILE A 25 19.56 20.24 2.41
CA ILE A 25 18.75 20.60 1.25
C ILE A 25 18.30 22.06 1.46
N SER A 26 19.20 22.98 1.12
CA SER A 26 18.94 24.40 0.96
C SER A 26 19.00 24.70 -0.52
N GLU A 27 18.10 25.53 -1.03
CA GLU A 27 17.92 25.81 -2.46
C GLU A 27 19.16 26.41 -3.17
N ASN A 28 20.27 26.64 -2.44
CA ASN A 28 21.48 27.33 -2.93
C ASN A 28 22.79 26.55 -2.71
N HIS A 29 22.76 25.22 -2.57
CA HIS A 29 24.01 24.46 -2.48
C HIS A 29 24.78 24.45 -3.81
N VAL A 30 26.10 24.63 -3.74
CA VAL A 30 26.99 24.76 -4.92
C VAL A 30 26.89 23.55 -5.86
N GLU A 31 26.66 22.36 -5.32
CA GLU A 31 26.50 21.12 -6.08
C GLU A 31 25.32 21.16 -7.06
N TYR A 32 24.24 21.89 -6.75
CA TYR A 32 23.11 22.04 -7.68
C TYR A 32 23.55 22.80 -8.94
N LYS A 33 24.29 23.90 -8.76
CA LYS A 33 24.83 24.69 -9.86
C LYS A 33 25.86 23.92 -10.68
N ILE A 34 26.76 23.19 -10.02
CA ILE A 34 27.74 22.31 -10.70
C ILE A 34 27.01 21.30 -11.60
N ARG A 35 25.92 20.70 -11.10
CA ARG A 35 25.11 19.79 -11.90
C ARG A 35 24.51 20.47 -13.12
N GLU A 36 23.89 21.64 -12.95
CA GLU A 36 23.28 22.39 -14.05
C GLU A 36 24.30 22.79 -15.12
N ASP A 37 25.47 23.28 -14.71
CA ASP A 37 26.56 23.65 -15.61
C ASP A 37 27.10 22.42 -16.37
N THR A 38 27.19 21.27 -15.69
CA THR A 38 27.62 20.00 -16.29
C THR A 38 26.60 19.49 -17.30
N LEU A 39 25.31 19.48 -16.95
CA LEU A 39 24.23 19.12 -17.88
C LEU A 39 24.24 20.05 -19.10
N THR A 40 24.37 21.36 -18.89
CA THR A 40 24.37 22.34 -20.00
C THR A 40 25.55 22.13 -20.96
N SER A 41 26.73 21.83 -20.43
CA SER A 41 27.95 21.67 -21.23
C SER A 41 28.06 20.29 -21.90
N GLN A 42 27.69 19.21 -21.21
CA GLN A 42 27.92 17.84 -21.67
C GLN A 42 26.73 17.23 -22.39
N PHE A 43 25.51 17.68 -22.13
CA PHE A 43 24.31 17.02 -22.69
C PHE A 43 24.24 17.11 -24.23
N ASN A 44 24.72 18.20 -24.83
CA ASN A 44 24.81 18.30 -26.29
C ASN A 44 25.80 17.28 -26.88
N VAL A 45 26.85 16.93 -26.16
CA VAL A 45 27.81 15.89 -26.56
C VAL A 45 27.14 14.51 -26.53
N ILE A 46 26.32 14.23 -25.51
CA ILE A 46 25.51 13.00 -25.46
C ILE A 46 24.64 12.89 -26.71
N MET A 47 23.90 13.95 -27.06
CA MET A 47 23.00 13.92 -28.22
C MET A 47 23.74 13.73 -29.55
N GLN A 48 24.91 14.35 -29.71
CA GLN A 48 25.74 14.15 -30.90
C GLN A 48 26.21 12.70 -31.01
N LEU A 49 26.75 12.14 -29.92
CA LEU A 49 27.22 10.75 -29.89
C LEU A 49 26.09 9.74 -30.11
N LEU A 50 24.87 10.03 -29.62
CA LEU A 50 23.67 9.22 -29.87
C LEU A 50 23.30 9.20 -31.35
N ASN A 51 23.27 10.36 -32.00
CA ASN A 51 22.93 10.46 -33.43
C ASN A 51 23.99 9.81 -34.34
N ASP A 52 25.25 9.79 -33.91
CA ASP A 52 26.37 9.20 -34.65
C ASP A 52 26.53 7.68 -34.44
N MET A 53 25.69 7.06 -33.59
CA MET A 53 25.74 5.62 -33.31
C MET A 53 24.76 4.82 -34.15
N ASN A 54 25.21 3.65 -34.57
CA ASN A 54 24.35 2.66 -35.23
C ASN A 54 23.66 1.76 -34.20
N ASN A 55 22.57 1.08 -34.59
CA ASN A 55 21.82 0.17 -33.71
C ASN A 55 22.68 -0.94 -33.08
N SER A 56 23.74 -1.40 -33.77
CA SER A 56 24.67 -2.41 -33.24
C SER A 56 25.57 -1.88 -32.10
N GLU A 57 25.72 -0.56 -31.99
CA GLU A 57 26.54 0.10 -30.95
C GLU A 57 25.71 0.42 -29.69
N MET A 58 24.37 0.32 -29.78
CA MET A 58 23.44 0.44 -28.65
C MET A 58 23.39 -0.84 -27.84
N THR A 59 24.48 -1.08 -27.11
CA THR A 59 24.58 -2.23 -26.21
C THR A 59 23.68 -2.06 -24.97
N PRO A 60 23.36 -3.15 -24.25
CA PRO A 60 22.64 -3.05 -22.98
C PRO A 60 23.31 -2.14 -21.94
N ASP A 61 24.63 -1.95 -21.98
CA ASP A 61 25.34 -0.98 -21.12
C ASP A 61 24.94 0.46 -21.44
N VAL A 62 24.98 0.81 -22.72
CA VAL A 62 24.61 2.15 -23.20
C VAL A 62 23.15 2.43 -22.88
N LEU A 63 22.28 1.49 -23.21
CA LEU A 63 20.84 1.61 -23.02
C LEU A 63 20.45 1.70 -21.53
N SER A 64 21.07 0.89 -20.66
CA SER A 64 20.83 0.98 -19.21
C SER A 64 21.29 2.33 -18.65
N ARG A 65 22.47 2.82 -19.03
CA ARG A 65 22.98 4.10 -18.54
C ARG A 65 22.17 5.30 -19.02
N LEU A 66 21.70 5.26 -20.27
CA LEU A 66 20.77 6.26 -20.81
C LEU A 66 19.44 6.24 -20.07
N LEU A 67 18.90 5.05 -19.81
CA LEU A 67 17.66 4.88 -19.06
C LEU A 67 17.79 5.44 -17.62
N ILE A 68 18.90 5.13 -16.92
CA ILE A 68 19.18 5.70 -15.60
C ILE A 68 19.23 7.22 -15.66
N LEU A 69 19.96 7.80 -16.61
CA LEU A 69 20.06 9.26 -16.76
C LEU A 69 18.67 9.87 -16.99
N ASN A 70 17.88 9.28 -17.89
CA ASN A 70 16.55 9.77 -18.20
C ASN A 70 15.62 9.76 -16.98
N LEU A 71 15.58 8.65 -16.24
CA LEU A 71 14.76 8.51 -15.03
C LEU A 71 15.25 9.45 -13.91
N GLU A 72 16.56 9.66 -13.78
CA GLU A 72 17.13 10.60 -12.82
C GLU A 72 16.76 12.06 -13.12
N LEU A 73 16.74 12.45 -14.40
CA LEU A 73 16.35 13.79 -14.84
C LEU A 73 14.85 14.07 -14.66
N GLN A 74 14.02 13.01 -14.66
CA GLN A 74 12.57 13.09 -14.41
C GLN A 74 12.20 13.07 -12.91
N SER A 75 13.13 12.67 -12.04
CA SER A 75 12.85 12.47 -10.62
C SER A 75 12.53 13.80 -9.92
N VAL A 76 11.31 13.91 -9.40
CA VAL A 76 10.87 15.09 -8.62
C VAL A 76 11.62 15.15 -7.29
N GLY A 77 12.32 16.26 -7.07
CA GLY A 77 13.07 16.54 -5.86
C GLY A 77 13.95 17.79 -5.99
N PRO A 78 14.81 18.05 -4.99
CA PRO A 78 15.65 19.26 -4.95
C PRO A 78 16.64 19.37 -6.11
N TRP A 79 16.94 18.25 -6.76
CA TRP A 79 17.87 18.17 -7.88
C TRP A 79 17.19 18.31 -9.26
N PHE A 80 15.86 18.48 -9.27
CA PHE A 80 15.09 18.71 -10.49
C PHE A 80 15.09 20.20 -10.82
N SER A 81 15.40 20.54 -12.06
CA SER A 81 15.33 21.91 -12.57
C SER A 81 14.78 21.95 -13.99
N GLU A 82 14.51 23.16 -14.50
CA GLU A 82 14.03 23.36 -15.87
C GLU A 82 15.04 22.85 -16.91
N ILE A 83 16.34 22.81 -16.58
CA ILE A 83 17.37 22.20 -17.44
C ILE A 83 17.15 20.70 -17.53
N CYS A 84 16.90 20.02 -16.39
CA CYS A 84 16.60 18.58 -16.38
C CYS A 84 15.42 18.25 -17.29
N LYS A 85 14.35 19.04 -17.19
CA LYS A 85 13.15 18.89 -18.05
C LYS A 85 13.48 19.02 -19.54
N LYS A 86 14.22 20.07 -19.93
CA LYS A 86 14.64 20.28 -21.33
C LYS A 86 15.52 19.13 -21.84
N CYS A 87 16.43 18.64 -21.01
CA CYS A 87 17.28 17.50 -21.33
C CYS A 87 16.43 16.24 -21.56
N THR A 88 15.51 15.91 -20.64
CA THR A 88 14.60 14.76 -20.79
C THR A 88 13.75 14.85 -22.07
N GLU A 89 13.13 16.01 -22.34
CA GLU A 89 12.29 16.20 -23.52
C GLU A 89 13.08 15.98 -24.82
N LYS A 90 14.31 16.52 -24.88
CA LYS A 90 15.20 16.34 -26.03
C LYS A 90 15.68 14.90 -26.17
N LEU A 91 16.09 14.26 -25.08
CA LEU A 91 16.54 12.86 -25.08
C LEU A 91 15.45 11.93 -25.61
N ASN A 92 14.24 12.03 -25.04
CA ASN A 92 13.13 11.18 -25.43
C ASN A 92 12.73 11.41 -26.89
N LYS A 93 12.68 12.67 -27.36
CA LYS A 93 12.33 13.00 -28.74
C LYS A 93 13.32 12.43 -29.76
N ASP A 94 14.62 12.63 -29.52
CA ASP A 94 15.66 12.19 -30.46
C ASP A 94 15.83 10.66 -30.42
N PHE A 95 15.68 10.05 -29.24
CA PHE A 95 15.66 8.59 -29.09
C PHE A 95 14.44 7.98 -29.79
N GLU A 96 13.24 8.52 -29.60
CA GLU A 96 12.02 8.05 -30.28
C GLU A 96 12.11 8.20 -31.80
N GLY A 97 12.70 9.30 -32.29
CA GLY A 97 12.93 9.51 -33.71
C GLY A 97 13.88 8.48 -34.34
N SER A 98 14.86 7.98 -33.57
CA SER A 98 15.91 7.07 -34.05
C SER A 98 15.54 5.60 -33.87
N TYR A 99 14.84 5.26 -32.78
CA TYR A 99 14.56 3.88 -32.36
C TYR A 99 13.08 3.49 -32.43
N GLY A 100 12.19 4.44 -32.74
CA GLY A 100 10.76 4.18 -32.90
C GLY A 100 10.01 3.93 -31.58
N CYS A 101 10.65 4.15 -30.43
CA CYS A 101 10.03 4.05 -29.12
C CYS A 101 10.64 5.05 -28.13
N LYS A 102 9.86 5.43 -27.12
CA LYS A 102 10.36 6.26 -26.01
C LYS A 102 11.30 5.46 -25.12
N LEU A 103 12.30 6.14 -24.57
CA LEU A 103 13.29 5.52 -23.69
C LEU A 103 12.63 4.96 -22.42
N ASP A 104 11.59 5.64 -21.91
CA ASP A 104 10.78 5.18 -20.77
C ASP A 104 10.12 3.80 -21.02
N ASN A 105 9.82 3.50 -22.29
CA ASN A 105 9.15 2.26 -22.70
C ASN A 105 10.16 1.16 -23.05
N LEU A 106 11.46 1.39 -22.92
CA LEU A 106 12.49 0.46 -23.42
C LEU A 106 12.34 -0.94 -22.80
N LEU A 107 12.09 -1.01 -21.50
CA LEU A 107 11.91 -2.27 -20.76
C LEU A 107 10.62 -3.03 -21.11
N TRP A 108 9.72 -2.43 -21.89
CA TRP A 108 8.44 -3.02 -22.32
C TRP A 108 8.55 -3.81 -23.62
N HIS A 109 9.66 -3.66 -24.35
CA HIS A 109 9.87 -4.26 -25.68
C HIS A 109 10.38 -5.71 -25.62
N GLY A 110 10.50 -6.29 -24.41
CA GLY A 110 10.82 -7.70 -24.19
C GLY A 110 12.17 -8.10 -24.81
N ASP A 111 12.17 -9.19 -25.59
CA ASP A 111 13.38 -9.75 -26.18
C ASP A 111 13.98 -8.91 -27.32
N ALA A 112 13.20 -8.02 -27.94
CA ALA A 112 13.65 -7.23 -29.09
C ALA A 112 14.87 -6.33 -28.77
N VAL A 113 15.01 -5.93 -27.51
CA VAL A 113 16.12 -5.09 -27.01
C VAL A 113 16.87 -5.75 -25.84
N ASN A 114 16.65 -7.04 -25.58
CA ASN A 114 17.20 -7.75 -24.43
C ASN A 114 16.91 -7.01 -23.10
N SER A 115 15.62 -6.72 -22.85
CA SER A 115 15.15 -5.89 -21.74
C SER A 115 15.63 -6.40 -20.37
N GLN A 116 15.73 -7.72 -20.18
CA GLN A 116 16.25 -8.31 -18.95
C GLN A 116 17.69 -7.88 -18.65
N LYS A 117 18.57 -7.94 -19.66
CA LYS A 117 19.97 -7.56 -19.48
C LYS A 117 20.15 -6.06 -19.24
N ILE A 118 19.27 -5.23 -19.80
CA ILE A 118 19.23 -3.79 -19.53
C ILE A 118 18.82 -3.56 -18.07
N PHE A 119 17.76 -4.23 -17.62
CA PHE A 119 17.27 -4.14 -16.25
C PHE A 119 18.32 -4.60 -15.23
N ASP A 120 18.96 -5.76 -15.46
CA ASP A 120 20.00 -6.29 -14.58
C ASP A 120 21.17 -5.31 -14.44
N LYS A 121 21.59 -4.66 -15.53
CA LYS A 121 22.64 -3.62 -15.50
C LYS A 121 22.21 -2.37 -14.75
N CYS A 122 20.95 -1.96 -14.90
CA CYS A 122 20.41 -0.86 -14.10
C CYS A 122 20.51 -1.17 -12.60
N LEU A 123 20.16 -2.39 -12.20
CA LEU A 123 20.27 -2.83 -10.81
C LEU A 123 21.72 -2.93 -10.32
N GLU A 124 22.64 -3.44 -11.13
CA GLU A 124 24.06 -3.49 -10.80
C GLU A 124 24.63 -2.09 -10.53
N ASP A 125 24.33 -1.14 -11.41
CA ASP A 125 24.75 0.26 -11.28
C ASP A 125 24.15 0.93 -10.03
N LEU A 126 22.87 0.67 -9.74
CA LEU A 126 22.21 1.16 -8.53
C LEU A 126 22.87 0.56 -7.29
N HIS A 127 23.08 -0.76 -7.23
CA HIS A 127 23.69 -1.41 -6.09
C HIS A 127 25.11 -0.93 -5.78
N GLN A 128 25.92 -0.66 -6.81
CA GLN A 128 27.27 -0.12 -6.60
C GLN A 128 27.25 1.27 -5.94
N LYS A 129 26.15 2.02 -6.08
CA LYS A 129 25.95 3.33 -5.46
C LYS A 129 25.32 3.26 -4.07
N LEU A 130 24.84 2.09 -3.62
CA LEU A 130 24.06 1.92 -2.40
C LEU A 130 24.89 1.26 -1.29
N THR A 131 25.53 2.06 -0.43
CA THR A 131 25.89 1.63 0.93
C THR A 131 24.91 2.17 1.97
N PHE A 132 24.91 1.61 3.17
CA PHE A 132 24.07 2.07 4.30
C PHE A 132 24.27 3.56 4.63
N GLU A 133 25.46 4.13 4.38
CA GLU A 133 25.74 5.57 4.55
C GLU A 133 25.31 6.44 3.36
N ASP A 134 25.11 5.85 2.17
CA ASP A 134 24.86 6.57 0.91
C ASP A 134 23.40 6.90 0.65
N PHE A 135 22.51 6.36 1.48
CA PHE A 135 21.07 6.30 1.21
C PHE A 135 20.35 7.65 1.22
N LYS A 136 20.94 8.67 1.83
CA LYS A 136 20.39 10.04 1.88
C LYS A 136 20.30 10.73 0.51
N LYS A 137 20.75 10.11 -0.58
CA LYS A 137 20.98 10.78 -1.88
C LYS A 137 20.09 10.36 -3.04
N TYR A 138 19.33 9.28 -2.97
CA TYR A 138 18.60 8.78 -4.15
C TYR A 138 17.21 8.24 -3.84
N PRO A 139 16.15 9.05 -4.04
CA PRO A 139 14.79 8.56 -3.98
C PRO A 139 14.10 8.62 -5.34
N ALA A 140 13.99 7.47 -6.01
CA ALA A 140 12.89 7.05 -6.89
C ALA A 140 13.39 6.04 -7.93
N LEU A 141 12.70 4.91 -8.05
CA LEU A 141 12.53 4.13 -9.28
C LEU A 141 11.22 3.32 -9.12
N HIS A 142 10.22 3.67 -9.93
CA HIS A 142 8.92 2.98 -10.03
C HIS A 142 8.56 2.86 -11.50
N ASP A 143 8.25 1.65 -11.94
CA ASP A 143 7.20 1.32 -12.90
C ASP A 143 7.02 -0.21 -12.95
N GLU A 144 5.88 -0.68 -13.47
CA GLU A 144 5.62 -2.10 -13.72
C GLU A 144 6.39 -2.56 -14.97
N TYR A 145 7.36 -3.47 -14.83
CA TYR A 145 8.21 -3.93 -15.92
C TYR A 145 7.97 -5.41 -16.27
N LYS A 146 8.04 -5.76 -17.56
CA LYS A 146 7.99 -7.16 -18.06
C LYS A 146 9.37 -7.82 -18.00
N VAL A 147 9.94 -7.90 -16.80
CA VAL A 147 11.25 -8.52 -16.54
C VAL A 147 11.11 -9.54 -15.41
N ASP A 148 11.94 -10.58 -15.44
CA ASP A 148 12.03 -11.53 -14.34
C ASP A 148 12.72 -10.84 -13.15
N ILE A 149 12.07 -10.89 -11.99
CA ILE A 149 12.48 -10.15 -10.80
C ILE A 149 13.06 -11.12 -9.78
N ASN A 150 14.37 -11.02 -9.54
CA ASN A 150 14.99 -11.69 -8.41
C ASN A 150 14.76 -10.86 -7.13
N PRO A 151 14.02 -11.38 -6.13
CA PRO A 151 13.72 -10.66 -4.89
C PRO A 151 14.99 -10.20 -4.16
N LEU A 152 16.03 -11.03 -4.13
CA LEU A 152 17.28 -10.75 -3.42
C LEU A 152 18.05 -9.56 -4.00
N LYS A 153 17.82 -9.24 -5.28
CA LYS A 153 18.46 -8.12 -5.97
C LYS A 153 17.58 -6.87 -6.05
N THR A 154 16.28 -6.97 -5.87
CA THR A 154 15.36 -5.83 -6.11
C THR A 154 14.77 -5.28 -4.84
N ILE A 155 14.43 -6.16 -3.90
CA ILE A 155 13.81 -5.78 -2.64
C ILE A 155 14.73 -5.02 -1.68
N PRO A 156 16.05 -5.29 -1.55
CA PRO A 156 16.88 -4.61 -0.56
C PRO A 156 16.81 -3.08 -0.65
N ILE A 157 16.80 -2.53 -1.87
CA ILE A 157 16.70 -1.08 -2.11
C ILE A 157 15.37 -0.54 -1.56
N SER A 158 14.26 -1.24 -1.83
CA SER A 158 12.94 -0.86 -1.33
C SER A 158 12.87 -0.91 0.20
N LEU A 159 13.47 -1.92 0.84
CA LEU A 159 13.48 -2.05 2.30
C LEU A 159 14.31 -0.95 2.96
N LEU A 160 15.44 -0.59 2.36
CA LEU A 160 16.24 0.53 2.84
C LEU A 160 15.48 1.86 2.74
N LEU A 161 14.70 2.08 1.66
CA LEU A 161 13.83 3.26 1.51
C LEU A 161 12.75 3.31 2.61
N ILE A 162 12.19 2.16 2.99
CA ILE A 162 11.18 2.08 4.05
C ILE A 162 11.75 2.46 5.42
N ASP A 163 13.00 2.08 5.69
CA ASP A 163 13.70 2.37 6.95
C ASP A 163 14.25 3.82 7.03
N ASP A 164 14.07 4.65 5.99
CA ASP A 164 14.51 6.04 5.98
C ASP A 164 13.66 6.93 6.92
N TYR A 165 14.30 7.95 7.49
CA TYR A 165 13.66 9.00 8.28
C TYR A 165 12.88 10.00 7.42
N ILE A 166 13.23 10.15 6.13
CA ILE A 166 12.54 11.05 5.21
C ILE A 166 11.23 10.40 4.72
N LEU A 167 10.09 11.02 5.03
CA LEU A 167 8.76 10.50 4.69
C LEU A 167 8.58 10.20 3.20
N SER A 168 9.04 11.10 2.31
CA SER A 168 8.93 10.88 0.87
C SER A 168 9.69 9.63 0.40
N ASN A 169 10.81 9.30 1.05
CA ASN A 169 11.61 8.13 0.70
C ASN A 169 10.89 6.86 1.17
N LYS A 170 10.33 6.88 2.37
CA LYS A 170 9.51 5.80 2.92
C LYS A 170 8.32 5.45 2.02
N ILE A 171 7.57 6.46 1.59
CA ILE A 171 6.42 6.27 0.68
C ILE A 171 6.87 5.64 -0.65
N LYS A 172 7.98 6.12 -1.23
CA LYS A 172 8.58 5.51 -2.43
C LYS A 172 8.99 4.06 -2.13
N GLY A 173 9.70 3.80 -1.04
CA GLY A 173 10.10 2.44 -0.65
C GLY A 173 8.93 1.46 -0.56
N LEU A 174 7.84 1.85 0.08
CA LEU A 174 6.63 1.02 0.19
C LEU A 174 5.97 0.77 -1.17
N LYS A 175 5.85 1.79 -2.02
CA LYS A 175 5.31 1.63 -3.38
C LYS A 175 6.16 0.67 -4.21
N SER A 176 7.50 0.77 -4.14
CA SER A 176 8.42 -0.11 -4.86
C SER A 176 8.28 -1.53 -4.35
N CYS A 177 8.25 -1.69 -3.02
CA CYS A 177 8.09 -2.99 -2.37
C CYS A 177 6.80 -3.66 -2.82
N LEU A 178 5.69 -2.92 -2.86
CA LEU A 178 4.39 -3.43 -3.33
C LEU A 178 4.44 -3.89 -4.79
N ILE A 179 4.99 -3.07 -5.70
CA ILE A 179 5.11 -3.41 -7.13
C ILE A 179 5.97 -4.67 -7.29
N ILE A 180 7.14 -4.71 -6.65
CA ILE A 180 8.02 -5.88 -6.68
C ILE A 180 7.27 -7.13 -6.21
N MET A 181 6.62 -7.07 -5.04
CA MET A 181 5.88 -8.21 -4.48
C MET A 181 4.69 -8.66 -5.33
N LYS A 182 4.11 -7.81 -6.19
CA LYS A 182 3.07 -8.22 -7.14
C LYS A 182 3.63 -9.07 -8.29
N CYS A 183 4.92 -8.93 -8.60
CA CYS A 183 5.60 -9.73 -9.63
C CYS A 183 6.17 -11.04 -9.08
N LEU A 184 6.18 -11.23 -7.75
CA LEU A 184 6.73 -12.44 -7.12
C LEU A 184 5.68 -13.52 -6.94
N THR A 185 6.15 -14.77 -6.94
CA THR A 185 5.34 -15.95 -6.63
C THR A 185 5.84 -16.62 -5.36
N THR A 186 5.14 -17.65 -4.91
CA THR A 186 5.59 -18.52 -3.82
C THR A 186 6.93 -19.22 -4.13
N GLU A 187 7.22 -19.46 -5.41
CA GLU A 187 8.45 -20.07 -5.87
C GLU A 187 9.67 -19.17 -5.62
N SER A 188 9.47 -17.85 -5.69
CA SER A 188 10.51 -16.85 -5.42
C SER A 188 11.08 -16.91 -3.99
N PHE A 189 10.45 -17.69 -3.08
CA PHE A 189 10.89 -17.87 -1.69
C PHE A 189 11.25 -19.32 -1.34
N GLN A 190 11.37 -20.23 -2.32
CA GLN A 190 11.68 -21.65 -2.05
C GLN A 190 13.06 -21.85 -1.41
N ASP A 191 14.04 -21.01 -1.76
CA ASP A 191 15.44 -21.16 -1.33
C ASP A 191 15.77 -20.43 -0.02
N GLY A 192 14.80 -19.82 0.67
CA GLY A 192 15.08 -19.18 1.95
C GLY A 192 13.96 -18.37 2.59
N ASN A 193 14.23 -17.89 3.81
CA ASN A 193 13.26 -17.15 4.63
C ASN A 193 13.31 -15.63 4.38
N TYR A 194 13.60 -15.19 3.15
CA TYR A 194 13.74 -13.76 2.84
C TYR A 194 12.46 -12.96 3.08
N TYR A 195 11.29 -13.60 3.01
CA TYR A 195 10.01 -13.02 3.40
C TYR A 195 9.98 -12.55 4.87
N GLU A 196 10.79 -13.12 5.78
CA GLU A 196 10.91 -12.64 7.16
C GLU A 196 11.61 -11.28 7.25
N VAL A 197 12.54 -11.00 6.34
CA VAL A 197 13.25 -9.70 6.28
C VAL A 197 12.27 -8.62 5.81
N ILE A 198 11.49 -8.92 4.76
CA ILE A 198 10.41 -8.05 4.27
C ILE A 198 9.42 -7.79 5.41
N TYR A 199 8.92 -8.86 6.03
CA TYR A 199 8.00 -8.77 7.14
C TYR A 199 8.56 -7.95 8.31
N GLY A 200 9.82 -8.16 8.69
CA GLY A 200 10.48 -7.43 9.77
C GLY A 200 10.51 -5.92 9.52
N THR A 201 10.75 -5.50 8.28
CA THR A 201 10.75 -4.09 7.87
C THR A 201 9.34 -3.50 7.89
N LEU A 202 8.38 -4.16 7.22
CA LEU A 202 6.98 -3.72 7.21
C LEU A 202 6.38 -3.66 8.62
N LYS A 203 6.73 -4.62 9.48
CA LYS A 203 6.33 -4.66 10.89
C LYS A 203 6.79 -3.40 11.64
N LYS A 204 7.99 -2.88 11.40
CA LYS A 204 8.42 -1.61 12.01
C LYS A 204 7.59 -0.44 11.46
N SER A 205 7.35 -0.42 10.15
CA SER A 205 6.57 0.62 9.46
C SER A 205 5.12 0.74 9.98
N THR A 206 4.53 -0.33 10.53
CA THR A 206 3.18 -0.26 11.16
C THR A 206 3.05 0.77 12.29
N LEU A 207 4.17 1.18 12.90
CA LEU A 207 4.19 2.17 13.99
C LEU A 207 4.17 3.62 13.48
N ASP A 208 4.31 3.85 12.18
CA ASP A 208 4.29 5.19 11.61
C ASP A 208 2.89 5.82 11.75
N LYS A 209 2.87 7.13 11.99
CA LYS A 209 1.64 7.91 12.22
C LYS A 209 1.09 8.53 10.94
N ASP A 210 1.85 8.51 9.86
CA ASP A 210 1.40 8.98 8.56
C ASP A 210 0.37 8.01 7.93
N ILE A 211 -0.70 8.55 7.35
CA ILE A 211 -1.81 7.76 6.79
C ILE A 211 -1.40 7.03 5.51
N ASP A 212 -0.58 7.65 4.66
CA ASP A 212 -0.14 7.06 3.39
C ASP A 212 0.85 5.93 3.65
N VAL A 213 1.78 6.14 4.59
CA VAL A 213 2.66 5.08 5.09
C VAL A 213 1.86 3.94 5.69
N THR A 214 0.83 4.24 6.49
CA THR A 214 -0.04 3.21 7.09
C THR A 214 -0.72 2.38 5.99
N ARG A 215 -1.42 3.01 5.05
CA ARG A 215 -2.14 2.32 3.97
C ARG A 215 -1.21 1.44 3.14
N LEU A 216 -0.11 2.00 2.66
CA LEU A 216 0.86 1.26 1.85
C LEU A 216 1.51 0.11 2.63
N THR A 217 1.81 0.30 3.92
CA THR A 217 2.34 -0.79 4.76
C THR A 217 1.33 -1.94 4.89
N LEU A 218 0.05 -1.63 5.10
CA LEU A 218 -1.00 -2.64 5.21
C LEU A 218 -1.22 -3.38 3.88
N GLU A 219 -1.19 -2.66 2.75
CA GLU A 219 -1.23 -3.27 1.41
C GLU A 219 -0.04 -4.19 1.15
N CYS A 220 1.17 -3.76 1.49
CA CYS A 220 2.38 -4.57 1.41
C CYS A 220 2.26 -5.84 2.26
N LEU A 221 1.73 -5.76 3.48
CA LEU A 221 1.52 -6.92 4.34
C LEU A 221 0.51 -7.92 3.75
N LEU A 222 -0.60 -7.43 3.17
CA LEU A 222 -1.57 -8.29 2.50
C LEU A 222 -0.96 -8.97 1.27
N GLN A 223 -0.18 -8.23 0.47
CA GLN A 223 0.49 -8.80 -0.69
C GLN A 223 1.53 -9.85 -0.29
N LEU A 224 2.32 -9.57 0.76
CA LEU A 224 3.27 -10.52 1.31
C LEU A 224 2.57 -11.84 1.71
N LEU A 225 1.43 -11.75 2.40
CA LEU A 225 0.68 -12.94 2.80
C LEU A 225 0.21 -13.79 1.61
N LYS A 226 0.02 -13.22 0.42
CA LYS A 226 -0.37 -13.97 -0.79
C LYS A 226 0.77 -14.74 -1.43
N ILE A 227 2.02 -14.30 -1.21
CA ILE A 227 3.21 -14.84 -1.90
C ILE A 227 4.13 -15.65 -1.00
N ILE A 228 3.92 -15.66 0.32
CA ILE A 228 4.72 -16.51 1.22
C ILE A 228 4.37 -18.00 1.11
N PRO A 229 5.31 -18.92 1.43
CA PRO A 229 5.06 -20.35 1.33
C PRO A 229 3.83 -20.81 2.15
N PRO A 230 2.98 -21.71 1.63
CA PRO A 230 1.76 -22.16 2.31
C PRO A 230 2.01 -22.72 3.71
N GLY A 231 3.14 -23.43 3.92
CA GLY A 231 3.50 -24.00 5.22
C GLY A 231 3.71 -22.99 6.35
N VAL A 232 3.96 -21.71 6.03
CA VAL A 232 4.12 -20.63 7.03
C VAL A 232 3.00 -19.60 6.97
N GLN A 233 2.19 -19.60 5.90
CA GLN A 233 1.17 -18.59 5.65
C GLN A 233 0.16 -18.49 6.79
N ALA A 234 -0.46 -19.60 7.20
CA ALA A 234 -1.47 -19.60 8.26
C ALA A 234 -0.96 -18.97 9.58
N LYS A 235 0.24 -19.39 10.01
CA LYS A 235 0.89 -18.87 11.23
C LYS A 235 1.23 -17.38 11.09
N LYS A 236 1.70 -16.95 9.92
CA LYS A 236 2.04 -15.54 9.67
C LYS A 236 0.79 -14.67 9.62
N THR A 237 -0.27 -15.13 8.96
CA THR A 237 -1.57 -14.46 8.92
C THR A 237 -2.12 -14.29 10.34
N ASP A 238 -2.09 -15.33 11.18
CA ASP A 238 -2.56 -15.20 12.58
C ASP A 238 -1.75 -14.19 13.40
N HIS A 239 -0.43 -14.20 13.23
CA HIS A 239 0.44 -13.23 13.90
C HIS A 239 0.15 -11.79 13.43
N ILE A 240 0.00 -11.58 12.13
CA ILE A 240 -0.31 -10.27 11.55
C ILE A 240 -1.71 -9.81 11.99
N PHE A 241 -2.69 -10.70 11.99
CA PHE A 241 -4.05 -10.42 12.42
C PHE A 241 -4.09 -9.98 13.88
N LYS A 242 -3.44 -10.73 14.79
CA LYS A 242 -3.34 -10.34 16.20
C LYS A 242 -2.77 -8.94 16.38
N ARG A 243 -1.68 -8.63 15.67
CA ARG A 243 -1.05 -7.29 15.72
C ARG A 243 -1.96 -6.21 15.15
N GLY A 244 -2.69 -6.50 14.07
CA GLY A 244 -3.68 -5.60 13.50
C GLY A 244 -4.80 -5.27 14.50
N LEU A 245 -5.29 -6.27 15.24
CA LEU A 245 -6.27 -6.07 16.30
C LEU A 245 -5.71 -5.23 17.46
N ASP A 246 -4.48 -5.50 17.90
CA ASP A 246 -3.83 -4.73 18.97
C ASP A 246 -3.68 -3.23 18.56
N GLN A 247 -3.32 -2.98 17.30
CA GLN A 247 -3.22 -1.63 16.76
C GLN A 247 -4.60 -0.97 16.62
N LEU A 248 -5.59 -1.70 16.10
CA LEU A 248 -6.95 -1.21 15.94
C LEU A 248 -7.63 -0.86 17.27
N TYR A 249 -7.30 -1.59 18.34
CA TYR A 249 -7.78 -1.33 19.69
C TYR A 249 -7.24 0.00 20.26
N THR A 250 -6.00 0.36 19.94
CA THR A 250 -5.31 1.54 20.51
C THR A 250 -5.31 2.76 19.60
N GLU A 251 -5.64 2.61 18.31
CA GLU A 251 -5.61 3.69 17.34
C GLU A 251 -6.69 4.75 17.61
N ALA A 252 -6.25 6.00 17.74
CA ALA A 252 -7.11 7.16 17.98
C ALA A 252 -7.40 7.95 16.69
N ASN A 253 -6.53 7.90 15.68
CA ASN A 253 -6.75 8.59 14.43
C ASN A 253 -7.79 7.84 13.58
N LEU A 254 -8.93 8.49 13.30
CA LEU A 254 -10.08 7.87 12.62
C LEU A 254 -9.74 7.36 11.21
N TYR A 255 -8.95 8.09 10.42
CA TYR A 255 -8.58 7.68 9.06
C TYR A 255 -7.65 6.46 9.06
N ARG A 256 -6.71 6.40 10.00
CA ARG A 256 -5.84 5.22 10.18
C ARG A 256 -6.65 4.03 10.70
N LYS A 257 -7.60 4.29 11.59
CA LYS A 257 -8.53 3.27 12.10
C LYS A 257 -9.38 2.67 10.99
N ALA A 258 -9.90 3.49 10.07
CA ALA A 258 -10.61 3.05 8.88
C ALA A 258 -9.73 2.14 8.01
N ALA A 259 -8.48 2.55 7.73
CA ALA A 259 -7.53 1.72 7.00
C ALA A 259 -7.25 0.36 7.69
N LEU A 260 -7.12 0.37 9.03
CA LEU A 260 -6.95 -0.85 9.82
C LEU A 260 -8.19 -1.75 9.81
N PHE A 261 -9.41 -1.19 9.79
CA PHE A 261 -10.64 -1.97 9.62
C PHE A 261 -10.71 -2.63 8.23
N SER A 262 -10.39 -1.89 7.16
CA SER A 262 -10.33 -2.47 5.81
C SER A 262 -9.28 -3.60 5.75
N PHE A 263 -8.11 -3.41 6.36
CA PHE A 263 -7.08 -4.43 6.45
C PHE A 263 -7.54 -5.67 7.24
N THR A 264 -8.15 -5.45 8.41
CA THR A 264 -8.70 -6.51 9.26
C THR A 264 -9.78 -7.29 8.54
N THR A 265 -10.64 -6.62 7.77
CA THR A 265 -11.67 -7.24 6.93
C THR A 265 -11.03 -8.22 5.94
N ASN A 266 -10.01 -7.79 5.19
CA ASN A 266 -9.30 -8.65 4.25
C ASN A 266 -8.64 -9.85 4.94
N LEU A 267 -8.12 -9.68 6.16
CA LEU A 267 -7.54 -10.80 6.91
C LEU A 267 -8.59 -11.80 7.38
N ILE A 268 -9.79 -11.35 7.78
CA ILE A 268 -10.90 -12.26 8.11
C ILE A 268 -11.30 -13.05 6.87
N GLU A 269 -11.39 -12.42 5.69
CA GLU A 269 -11.69 -13.13 4.44
C GLU A 269 -10.62 -14.17 4.09
N MET A 270 -9.35 -13.89 4.37
CA MET A 270 -8.25 -14.83 4.15
C MET A 270 -8.25 -16.01 5.15
N GLN A 271 -8.58 -15.76 6.42
CA GLN A 271 -8.60 -16.79 7.47
C GLN A 271 -9.91 -17.59 7.52
N GLY A 272 -11.00 -17.01 7.07
CA GLY A 272 -12.33 -17.58 7.19
C GLY A 272 -12.68 -17.89 8.66
N VAL A 273 -13.10 -19.13 8.92
CA VAL A 273 -13.54 -19.59 10.25
C VAL A 273 -12.41 -19.62 11.29
N ASP A 274 -11.14 -19.59 10.88
CA ASP A 274 -10.02 -19.59 11.83
C ASP A 274 -9.93 -18.27 12.63
N CYS A 275 -10.65 -17.22 12.17
CA CYS A 275 -10.81 -15.94 12.88
C CYS A 275 -11.54 -16.05 14.23
N VAL A 276 -12.36 -17.10 14.40
CA VAL A 276 -13.37 -17.23 15.46
C VAL A 276 -12.78 -17.09 16.87
N ASN A 277 -11.54 -17.53 17.09
CA ASN A 277 -10.94 -17.54 18.43
C ASN A 277 -10.54 -16.16 18.98
N LYS A 278 -10.70 -15.07 18.22
CA LYS A 278 -10.24 -13.73 18.61
C LYS A 278 -11.35 -12.89 19.24
N LYS A 279 -11.62 -13.12 20.53
CA LYS A 279 -12.60 -12.34 21.33
C LYS A 279 -12.40 -10.82 21.26
N LEU A 280 -11.17 -10.35 21.10
CA LEU A 280 -10.82 -8.93 21.03
C LEU A 280 -11.51 -8.21 19.87
N LEU A 281 -11.67 -8.85 18.70
CA LEU A 281 -12.31 -8.24 17.53
C LEU A 281 -13.77 -7.82 17.84
N LYS A 282 -14.51 -8.67 18.56
CA LYS A 282 -15.90 -8.36 18.95
C LYS A 282 -15.97 -7.12 19.85
N SER A 283 -15.06 -6.97 20.80
CA SER A 283 -14.99 -5.76 21.63
C SER A 283 -14.69 -4.53 20.78
N ILE A 284 -13.68 -4.62 19.91
CA ILE A 284 -13.30 -3.53 19.00
C ILE A 284 -14.49 -3.11 18.13
N LEU A 285 -15.20 -4.06 17.51
CA LEU A 285 -16.38 -3.74 16.69
C LEU A 285 -17.45 -3.04 17.54
N CYS A 286 -17.80 -3.59 18.70
CA CYS A 286 -18.81 -3.00 19.58
C CYS A 286 -18.45 -1.55 19.98
N ASP A 287 -17.20 -1.32 20.39
CA ASP A 287 -16.76 -0.01 20.86
C ASP A 287 -16.71 1.00 19.71
N ASN A 288 -16.29 0.60 18.50
CA ASN A 288 -16.26 1.51 17.35
C ASN A 288 -17.64 1.78 16.76
N ILE A 289 -18.58 0.83 16.81
CA ILE A 289 -20.00 1.07 16.47
C ILE A 289 -20.58 2.13 17.42
N ASP A 290 -20.27 2.06 18.72
CA ASP A 290 -20.76 3.03 19.70
C ASP A 290 -20.21 4.44 19.42
N ILE A 291 -18.91 4.56 19.13
CA ILE A 291 -18.30 5.86 18.79
C ILE A 291 -18.86 6.40 17.45
N CYS A 292 -19.19 5.54 16.50
CA CYS A 292 -19.84 5.94 15.23
C CYS A 292 -21.28 6.45 15.40
N CYS A 293 -21.87 6.38 16.60
CA CYS A 293 -23.12 7.09 16.92
C CYS A 293 -22.93 8.62 16.95
N ASN A 294 -21.69 9.12 16.91
CA ASN A 294 -21.40 10.52 16.61
C ASN A 294 -21.30 10.70 15.10
N ASP A 295 -22.15 11.56 14.52
CA ASP A 295 -22.26 11.74 13.07
C ASP A 295 -20.91 12.05 12.38
N ALA A 296 -20.10 12.93 12.97
CA ALA A 296 -18.79 13.30 12.40
C ALA A 296 -17.79 12.13 12.41
N VAL A 297 -17.86 11.24 13.40
CA VAL A 297 -17.06 10.01 13.40
C VAL A 297 -17.65 8.98 12.43
N GLY A 298 -18.98 8.88 12.40
CA GLY A 298 -19.71 7.96 11.53
C GLY A 298 -19.42 8.21 10.05
N GLU A 299 -19.33 9.46 9.62
CA GLU A 299 -18.95 9.84 8.25
C GLU A 299 -17.60 9.26 7.80
N ILE A 300 -16.64 9.11 8.73
CA ILE A 300 -15.29 8.64 8.42
C ILE A 300 -15.17 7.12 8.56
N LEU A 301 -15.75 6.54 9.62
CA LEU A 301 -15.38 5.21 10.10
C LEU A 301 -16.49 4.16 9.91
N LEU A 302 -17.76 4.57 9.86
CA LEU A 302 -18.88 3.64 10.00
C LEU A 302 -18.92 2.61 8.86
N SER A 303 -18.64 3.02 7.62
CA SER A 303 -18.70 2.13 6.47
C SER A 303 -17.73 0.95 6.60
N ASP A 304 -16.49 1.22 7.02
CA ASP A 304 -15.45 0.20 7.21
C ASP A 304 -15.78 -0.71 8.41
N VAL A 305 -16.33 -0.15 9.50
CA VAL A 305 -16.74 -0.91 10.68
C VAL A 305 -17.89 -1.88 10.33
N LEU A 306 -18.92 -1.40 9.63
CA LEU A 306 -20.06 -2.23 9.22
C LEU A 306 -19.62 -3.32 8.24
N LYS A 307 -18.72 -2.99 7.29
CA LYS A 307 -18.16 -3.99 6.37
C LYS A 307 -17.38 -5.08 7.13
N CYS A 308 -16.57 -4.68 8.11
CA CYS A 308 -15.85 -5.63 8.94
C CYS A 308 -16.80 -6.50 9.77
N LEU A 309 -17.91 -5.95 10.26
CA LEU A 309 -18.95 -6.70 10.98
C LEU A 309 -19.65 -7.71 10.07
N GLU A 310 -20.04 -7.33 8.85
CA GLU A 310 -20.66 -8.23 7.88
C GLU A 310 -19.78 -9.44 7.58
N VAL A 311 -18.50 -9.20 7.32
CA VAL A 311 -17.51 -10.25 7.07
C VAL A 311 -17.30 -11.11 8.32
N TRP A 312 -17.24 -10.49 9.50
CA TRP A 312 -17.16 -11.24 10.76
C TRP A 312 -18.37 -12.14 10.98
N ILE A 313 -19.59 -11.66 10.73
CA ILE A 313 -20.81 -12.48 10.82
C ILE A 313 -20.72 -13.64 9.82
N LYS A 314 -20.35 -13.37 8.56
CA LYS A 314 -20.25 -14.39 7.52
C LYS A 314 -19.40 -15.60 7.92
N TYR A 315 -18.26 -15.36 8.57
CA TYR A 315 -17.30 -16.43 8.90
C TYR A 315 -17.35 -16.88 10.35
N CYS A 316 -17.74 -16.01 11.28
CA CYS A 316 -17.53 -16.17 12.70
C CYS A 316 -18.86 -16.09 13.50
N TRP A 317 -20.02 -16.30 12.84
CA TRP A 317 -21.36 -16.32 13.46
C TRP A 317 -21.54 -17.37 14.56
N CYS A 318 -20.84 -18.51 14.50
CA CYS A 318 -21.06 -19.65 15.39
C CYS A 318 -20.71 -19.37 16.87
N ILE A 319 -20.01 -18.27 17.15
CA ILE A 319 -19.70 -17.82 18.52
C ILE A 319 -20.62 -16.71 19.05
N TRP A 320 -21.57 -16.25 18.24
CA TRP A 320 -22.58 -15.28 18.68
C TRP A 320 -23.46 -15.90 19.76
N ARG A 321 -23.61 -15.20 20.90
CA ARG A 321 -24.49 -15.63 22.00
C ARG A 321 -25.10 -14.42 22.67
N LEU A 322 -26.42 -14.28 22.57
CA LEU A 322 -27.16 -13.13 23.10
C LEU A 322 -26.82 -12.80 24.57
N PRO A 323 -26.71 -13.77 25.51
CA PRO A 323 -26.45 -13.44 26.91
C PRO A 323 -25.10 -12.75 27.14
N SER A 324 -24.09 -13.07 26.34
CA SER A 324 -22.78 -12.40 26.40
C SER A 324 -22.66 -11.18 25.48
N ASP A 325 -23.60 -11.02 24.55
CA ASP A 325 -23.52 -10.06 23.44
C ASP A 325 -24.66 -9.04 23.39
N GLN A 326 -25.48 -8.98 24.43
CA GLN A 326 -26.58 -8.03 24.55
C GLN A 326 -26.13 -6.58 24.38
N LYS A 327 -24.94 -6.21 24.90
CA LYS A 327 -24.35 -4.87 24.69
C LYS A 327 -24.18 -4.57 23.21
N PHE A 328 -23.68 -5.53 22.43
CA PHE A 328 -23.44 -5.37 21.00
C PHE A 328 -24.73 -5.07 20.25
N LEU A 329 -25.78 -5.84 20.52
CA LEU A 329 -27.11 -5.64 19.91
C LEU A 329 -27.71 -4.29 20.32
N SER A 330 -27.60 -3.92 21.59
CA SER A 330 -28.04 -2.61 22.09
C SER A 330 -27.32 -1.45 21.40
N THR A 331 -26.02 -1.57 21.17
CA THR A 331 -25.23 -0.55 20.47
C THR A 331 -25.67 -0.42 19.00
N LEU A 332 -25.97 -1.53 18.32
CA LEU A 332 -26.51 -1.48 16.96
C LEU A 332 -27.89 -0.83 16.91
N LEU A 333 -28.77 -1.09 17.88
CA LEU A 333 -30.07 -0.42 17.99
C LEU A 333 -29.92 1.08 18.24
N LYS A 334 -28.97 1.49 19.09
CA LYS A 334 -28.62 2.91 19.30
C LYS A 334 -28.12 3.54 18.00
N LEU A 335 -27.24 2.87 17.26
CA LEU A 335 -26.74 3.36 15.98
C LEU A 335 -27.87 3.49 14.95
N LEU A 336 -28.79 2.52 14.90
CA LEU A 336 -29.99 2.57 14.05
C LEU A 336 -30.88 3.77 14.41
N TYR A 337 -31.03 4.09 15.70
CA TYR A 337 -31.79 5.25 16.16
C TYR A 337 -31.17 6.57 15.69
N VAL A 338 -29.85 6.68 15.76
CA VAL A 338 -29.12 7.89 15.30
C VAL A 338 -29.18 8.01 13.78
N SER A 339 -28.97 6.90 13.06
CA SER A 339 -28.85 6.89 11.60
C SER A 339 -30.19 6.75 10.86
N CYS A 340 -31.33 6.79 11.57
CA CYS A 340 -32.64 6.39 11.01
C CYS A 340 -33.12 7.22 9.83
N GLN A 341 -32.56 8.42 9.62
CA GLN A 341 -32.88 9.32 8.52
C GLN A 341 -32.09 9.02 7.23
N ASP A 342 -30.96 8.34 7.34
CA ASP A 342 -30.16 7.88 6.21
C ASP A 342 -30.64 6.49 5.80
N GLU A 343 -31.45 6.42 4.74
CA GLU A 343 -32.14 5.20 4.32
C GLU A 343 -31.17 4.05 4.04
N GLU A 344 -30.06 4.33 3.36
CA GLU A 344 -29.07 3.31 3.00
C GLU A 344 -28.36 2.76 4.24
N LYS A 345 -27.85 3.66 5.11
CA LYS A 345 -27.17 3.25 6.34
C LYS A 345 -28.13 2.51 7.27
N ALA A 346 -29.32 3.04 7.47
CA ALA A 346 -30.30 2.46 8.37
C ALA A 346 -30.80 1.09 7.89
N ALA A 347 -31.01 0.90 6.58
CA ALA A 347 -31.34 -0.40 6.01
C ALA A 347 -30.22 -1.42 6.25
N ARG A 348 -28.96 -1.02 6.01
CA ARG A 348 -27.79 -1.88 6.25
C ARG A 348 -27.66 -2.30 7.72
N ILE A 349 -27.82 -1.37 8.65
CA ILE A 349 -27.79 -1.64 10.10
C ILE A 349 -28.97 -2.54 10.51
N GLN A 350 -30.17 -2.31 9.96
CA GLN A 350 -31.34 -3.13 10.23
C GLN A 350 -31.13 -4.59 9.79
N ILE A 351 -30.57 -4.82 8.60
CA ILE A 351 -30.26 -6.18 8.12
C ILE A 351 -29.29 -6.89 9.09
N LEU A 352 -28.27 -6.18 9.56
CA LEU A 352 -27.31 -6.71 10.52
C LEU A 352 -27.97 -7.10 11.85
N ILE A 353 -28.84 -6.24 12.38
CA ILE A 353 -29.62 -6.53 13.60
C ILE A 353 -30.48 -7.77 13.40
N ILE A 354 -31.26 -7.83 12.31
CA ILE A 354 -32.11 -8.99 12.01
C ILE A 354 -31.27 -10.26 11.92
N THR A 355 -30.14 -10.21 11.22
CA THR A 355 -29.23 -11.35 11.06
C THR A 355 -28.75 -11.86 12.41
N LEU A 356 -28.27 -10.98 13.29
CA LEU A 356 -27.81 -11.37 14.62
C LEU A 356 -28.93 -11.94 15.49
N ILE A 357 -30.16 -11.44 15.37
CA ILE A 357 -31.32 -11.97 16.10
C ILE A 357 -31.72 -13.35 15.57
N THR A 358 -31.68 -13.57 14.27
CA THR A 358 -32.01 -14.89 13.67
C THR A 358 -31.02 -15.99 14.07
N LEU A 359 -29.81 -15.63 14.52
CA LEU A 359 -28.82 -16.57 15.06
C LEU A 359 -29.09 -16.97 16.52
N CYS A 360 -30.01 -16.29 17.22
CA CYS A 360 -30.38 -16.57 18.61
C CYS A 360 -31.36 -17.75 18.73
N THR A 361 -31.50 -18.32 19.94
CA THR A 361 -32.53 -19.34 20.18
C THR A 361 -33.95 -18.75 20.14
N LYS A 362 -34.97 -19.59 20.00
CA LYS A 362 -36.37 -19.11 20.02
C LYS A 362 -36.74 -18.44 21.35
N GLU A 363 -36.22 -18.92 22.49
CA GLU A 363 -36.49 -18.26 23.78
C GLU A 363 -35.85 -16.86 23.82
N GLU A 364 -34.62 -16.74 23.35
CA GLU A 364 -33.89 -15.46 23.26
C GLU A 364 -34.59 -14.46 22.34
N GLN A 365 -35.03 -14.93 21.17
CA GLN A 365 -35.81 -14.13 20.22
C GLN A 365 -37.13 -13.63 20.81
N ASN A 366 -37.87 -14.49 21.54
CA ASN A 366 -39.10 -14.09 22.22
C ASN A 366 -38.86 -13.05 23.32
N ALA A 367 -37.74 -13.17 24.06
CA ALA A 367 -37.37 -12.19 25.08
C ALA A 367 -37.04 -10.83 24.44
N LEU A 368 -36.33 -10.82 23.32
CA LEU A 368 -36.04 -9.60 22.56
C LEU A 368 -37.31 -8.94 22.04
N TYR A 369 -38.25 -9.72 21.50
CA TYR A 369 -39.52 -9.17 21.01
C TYR A 369 -40.27 -8.41 22.12
N LYS A 370 -40.43 -9.05 23.29
CA LYS A 370 -41.11 -8.43 24.44
C LYS A 370 -40.42 -7.13 24.87
N ASN A 371 -39.09 -7.14 24.96
CA ASN A 371 -38.33 -5.94 25.31
C ASN A 371 -38.51 -4.80 24.29
N ILE A 372 -38.55 -5.12 22.99
CA ILE A 372 -38.79 -4.12 21.95
C ILE A 372 -40.23 -3.58 22.06
N GLU A 373 -41.21 -4.46 22.26
CA GLU A 373 -42.63 -4.10 22.40
C GLU A 373 -42.90 -3.19 23.61
N GLU A 374 -42.27 -3.46 24.76
CA GLU A 374 -42.37 -2.61 25.95
C GLU A 374 -41.69 -1.24 25.73
N SER A 375 -40.63 -1.20 24.92
CA SER A 375 -39.83 0.01 24.69
C SER A 375 -40.41 0.96 23.63
N THR A 376 -41.17 0.47 22.65
CA THR A 376 -41.70 1.29 21.55
C THR A 376 -42.75 2.31 21.98
N VAL A 377 -43.39 2.11 23.14
CA VAL A 377 -44.43 2.99 23.69
C VAL A 377 -43.91 4.42 23.99
N HIS A 378 -42.60 4.59 24.14
CA HIS A 378 -41.98 5.84 24.60
C HIS A 378 -41.12 6.56 23.55
N ILE A 379 -41.11 6.12 22.28
CA ILE A 379 -40.17 6.63 21.28
C ILE A 379 -40.83 7.63 20.32
N ASN A 380 -40.35 8.89 20.34
CA ASN A 380 -40.84 9.98 19.49
C ASN A 380 -40.07 10.10 18.15
N ARG A 381 -39.77 9.00 17.47
CA ARG A 381 -39.16 8.98 16.12
C ARG A 381 -39.84 7.96 15.20
N PRO A 382 -40.79 8.37 14.35
CA PRO A 382 -41.59 7.47 13.51
C PRO A 382 -40.75 6.58 12.59
N GLU A 383 -39.68 7.10 12.02
CA GLU A 383 -38.79 6.37 11.10
C GLU A 383 -38.11 5.19 11.82
N PHE A 384 -37.65 5.42 13.05
CA PHE A 384 -37.06 4.38 13.88
C PHE A 384 -38.10 3.34 14.32
N VAL A 385 -39.29 3.78 14.72
CA VAL A 385 -40.40 2.88 15.10
C VAL A 385 -40.80 1.97 13.95
N ASN A 386 -40.92 2.50 12.73
CA ASN A 386 -41.21 1.70 11.53
C ASN A 386 -40.15 0.61 11.32
N ARG A 387 -38.87 0.94 11.55
CA ARG A 387 -37.78 -0.03 11.43
C ARG A 387 -37.78 -1.08 12.53
N LEU A 388 -38.13 -0.71 13.76
CA LEU A 388 -38.32 -1.67 14.85
C LEU A 388 -39.47 -2.63 14.55
N GLU A 389 -40.56 -2.17 13.94
CA GLU A 389 -41.67 -3.04 13.54
C GLU A 389 -41.26 -4.05 12.46
N VAL A 390 -40.38 -3.67 11.53
CA VAL A 390 -39.80 -4.62 10.56
C VAL A 390 -38.92 -5.67 11.27
N ILE A 391 -38.09 -5.26 12.23
CA ILE A 391 -37.27 -6.17 13.04
C ILE A 391 -38.18 -7.14 13.81
N LYS A 392 -39.23 -6.63 14.46
CA LYS A 392 -40.23 -7.45 15.18
C LYS A 392 -40.87 -8.49 14.27
N LYS A 393 -41.29 -8.11 13.06
CA LYS A 393 -41.88 -9.05 12.09
C LYS A 393 -40.91 -10.16 11.69
N SER A 394 -39.62 -9.87 11.60
CA SER A 394 -38.59 -10.87 11.26
C SER A 394 -38.32 -11.91 12.34
N ILE A 395 -38.74 -11.66 13.59
CA ILE A 395 -38.62 -12.59 14.72
C ILE A 395 -39.71 -13.69 14.69
N TYR A 396 -40.84 -13.42 14.05
CA TYR A 396 -42.03 -14.30 14.05
C TYR A 396 -42.12 -15.26 12.85
N VAL A 397 -41.14 -15.22 11.94
CA VAL A 397 -40.99 -16.14 10.81
C VAL A 397 -40.01 -17.23 11.19
#